data_AF-A0AB40D6E6-F1
#
_entry.id   AF-A0AB40D6E6-F1
#
_cell.length_a   1.000
_cell.length_b   1.000
_cell.length_c   1.000
_cell.angle_alpha   90.00
_cell.angle_beta   90.00
_cell.angle_gamma   90.00
#
_symmetry.space_group_name_H-M   'P 1'
#
loop_
_entity.id
_entity.type
_entity.pdbx_description
1 polymer ?
#
loop_
_entity_poly.entity_id
_entity_poly.type
_entity_poly.pdbx_seq_one_letter_code
_entity_poly.pdbx_strand_id
1 'polypeptide(L)'
;MHFSDNEELRKDEEQGFLMNNLTNSNTQMEIEELTNMETHPKIEVYHKTVEELSAQLKIAEAEREKYVEKSRKTQAIIAKLEAENVMITSQLAESDETLDKFIHVVDDLKAAKEELLCRLAELVVAEESKIAALREAELMGKALNEEKEKNKGLLARIIELKEALRVSNRAVIDAEEKKAAFFAGIESELLIATEAALKSQEQIEDMRKQLEMRKGLENDLFEKTIRIDYLQLELKREKNQNISVRKAASDAINELKKLISDMQIMEKTNSEKQACIESLQGDVKRLEEELQSTREEAKELNLKIKKLNTDIQKMEDEMSVGSLGLEVEIATLKSELHKGRSQIAAAEAAEARARSSLTGMYLAVQQLAIEAEKAKNELRIARLEADSTEVVNKQATEDETERKDITADSSELCPGITISVEEYDSLIRKAEKADVMTQTSPNDKPQAVELVETSDVDPEKKELDAANELISELKLSLEVATKRAEVAEEAKALVENYLRKLKGKHQRKKSTSEAPEKQEISIADDKPTLPTSKPRRPSGFPAHVRRSTSLTDSKKNENYVPLGKVLNIEFKI
;
A
#
# COMPACT_ATOMS: atom_id res chain seq x y z
N MET A 1 152.66 170.63 -156.46
CA MET A 1 154.02 171.04 -156.89
C MET A 1 154.93 170.65 -155.73
N HIS A 2 155.98 169.86 -155.99
CA HIS A 2 156.76 169.10 -154.99
C HIS A 2 155.91 167.98 -154.31
N PHE A 3 156.34 166.72 -154.12
CA PHE A 3 157.61 165.96 -153.99
C PHE A 3 157.98 165.58 -152.54
N SER A 4 158.11 164.26 -152.33
CA SER A 4 158.70 163.52 -151.19
C SER A 4 158.17 163.78 -149.77
N ASP A 5 157.37 162.84 -149.25
CA ASP A 5 157.79 161.88 -148.19
C ASP A 5 156.58 161.04 -147.73
N ASN A 6 156.71 159.71 -147.67
CA ASN A 6 155.56 158.80 -147.56
C ASN A 6 155.95 157.33 -147.21
N GLU A 7 156.02 156.97 -145.91
CA GLU A 7 155.91 155.54 -145.49
C GLU A 7 155.70 155.30 -143.97
N GLU A 8 156.13 156.23 -143.09
CA GLU A 8 156.34 155.92 -141.65
C GLU A 8 155.05 155.74 -140.81
N LEU A 9 153.88 156.14 -141.32
CA LEU A 9 152.65 156.33 -140.54
C LEU A 9 151.74 155.08 -140.39
N ARG A 10 152.25 153.86 -140.60
CA ARG A 10 151.45 152.61 -140.57
C ARG A 10 151.85 151.53 -139.57
N LYS A 11 153.00 151.62 -138.90
CA LYS A 11 153.45 150.54 -137.98
C LYS A 11 152.91 150.65 -136.56
N ASP A 12 152.66 151.87 -136.08
CA ASP A 12 152.28 152.10 -134.68
C ASP A 12 150.89 151.54 -134.33
N GLU A 13 149.94 151.53 -135.29
CA GLU A 13 148.58 151.01 -135.06
C GLU A 13 148.56 149.49 -134.83
N GLU A 14 149.33 148.70 -135.60
CA GLU A 14 149.42 147.24 -135.42
C GLU A 14 150.13 146.86 -134.11
N GLN A 15 151.18 147.61 -133.74
CA GLN A 15 151.92 147.36 -132.50
C GLN A 15 151.07 147.66 -131.26
N GLY A 16 150.21 148.68 -131.31
CA GLY A 16 149.23 148.96 -130.26
C GLY A 16 148.23 147.82 -130.06
N PHE A 17 147.75 147.20 -131.14
CA PHE A 17 146.78 146.10 -131.06
C PHE A 17 147.38 144.83 -130.42
N LEU A 18 148.63 144.46 -130.76
CA LEU A 18 149.29 143.32 -130.10
C LEU A 18 149.50 143.56 -128.60
N MET A 19 149.95 144.76 -128.23
CA MET A 19 150.17 145.11 -126.81
C MET A 19 148.88 145.02 -126.00
N ASN A 20 147.75 145.47 -126.56
CA ASN A 20 146.45 145.43 -125.91
C ASN A 20 145.90 144.00 -125.76
N ASN A 21 146.17 143.10 -126.72
CA ASN A 21 145.82 141.68 -126.59
C ASN A 21 146.69 140.95 -125.55
N LEU A 22 147.98 141.27 -125.48
CA LEU A 22 148.90 140.69 -124.49
C LEU A 22 148.51 141.10 -123.06
N THR A 23 148.22 142.39 -122.82
CA THR A 23 147.75 142.86 -121.52
C THR A 23 146.40 142.25 -121.15
N ASN A 24 145.44 142.18 -122.09
CA ASN A 24 144.14 141.53 -121.86
C ASN A 24 144.29 140.04 -121.50
N SER A 25 145.16 139.30 -122.20
CA SER A 25 145.44 137.89 -121.92
C SER A 25 146.13 137.68 -120.57
N ASN A 26 147.02 138.58 -120.15
CA ASN A 26 147.59 138.56 -118.80
C ASN A 26 146.52 138.80 -117.75
N THR A 27 145.66 139.82 -117.90
CA THR A 27 144.57 140.07 -116.95
C THR A 27 143.57 138.92 -116.89
N GLN A 28 143.33 138.21 -118.00
CA GLN A 28 142.48 137.02 -117.98
C GLN A 28 143.13 135.86 -117.21
N MET A 29 144.43 135.60 -117.40
CA MET A 29 145.13 134.60 -116.57
C MET A 29 145.17 135.00 -115.09
N GLU A 30 145.35 136.29 -114.77
CA GLU A 30 145.36 136.79 -113.40
C GLU A 30 143.98 136.65 -112.73
N ILE A 31 142.88 136.82 -113.50
CA ILE A 31 141.50 136.53 -113.05
C ILE A 31 141.28 135.01 -112.87
N GLU A 32 141.77 134.18 -113.78
CA GLU A 32 141.68 132.71 -113.65
C GLU A 32 142.52 132.20 -112.46
N GLU A 33 143.70 132.76 -112.21
CA GLU A 33 144.54 132.42 -111.05
C GLU A 33 143.94 132.92 -109.73
N LEU A 34 143.37 134.14 -109.70
CA LEU A 34 142.62 134.63 -108.53
C LEU A 34 141.38 133.78 -108.24
N THR A 35 140.59 133.41 -109.25
CA THR A 35 139.43 132.53 -109.05
C THR A 35 139.82 131.10 -108.69
N ASN A 36 140.98 130.61 -109.14
CA ASN A 36 141.56 129.35 -108.67
C ASN A 36 142.00 129.45 -107.20
N MET A 37 142.72 130.52 -106.81
CA MET A 37 143.06 130.83 -105.41
C MET A 37 141.84 131.03 -104.51
N GLU A 38 140.70 131.48 -105.04
CA GLU A 38 139.45 131.62 -104.27
C GLU A 38 138.62 130.33 -104.21
N THR A 39 138.75 129.43 -105.20
CA THR A 39 137.99 128.17 -105.26
C THR A 39 138.72 127.00 -104.60
N HIS A 40 140.05 126.92 -104.69
CA HIS A 40 140.85 125.89 -104.02
C HIS A 40 140.59 125.79 -102.50
N PRO A 41 140.60 126.87 -101.70
CA PRO A 41 140.28 126.78 -100.27
C PRO A 41 138.82 126.41 -100.01
N LYS A 42 137.88 126.75 -100.90
CA LYS A 42 136.48 126.31 -100.80
C LYS A 42 136.38 124.79 -101.01
N ILE A 43 137.09 124.26 -102.01
CA ILE A 43 137.20 122.81 -102.27
C ILE A 43 137.84 122.11 -101.07
N GLU A 44 138.91 122.67 -100.48
CA GLU A 44 139.56 122.09 -99.30
C GLU A 44 138.68 122.11 -98.05
N VAL A 45 137.88 123.17 -97.85
CA VAL A 45 136.84 123.22 -96.80
C VAL A 45 135.76 122.17 -97.05
N TYR A 46 135.24 122.05 -98.27
CA TYR A 46 134.26 121.00 -98.60
C TYR A 46 134.83 119.60 -98.38
N HIS A 47 136.08 119.35 -98.78
CA HIS A 47 136.76 118.08 -98.56
C HIS A 47 136.82 117.73 -97.07
N LYS A 48 137.26 118.67 -96.22
CA LYS A 48 137.30 118.50 -94.76
C LYS A 48 135.92 118.25 -94.15
N THR A 49 134.87 118.95 -94.61
CA THR A 49 133.49 118.66 -94.15
C THR A 49 132.99 117.28 -94.58
N VAL A 50 133.38 116.78 -95.76
CA VAL A 50 133.04 115.43 -96.23
C VAL A 50 133.82 114.37 -95.45
N GLU A 51 135.08 114.61 -95.10
CA GLU A 51 135.86 113.74 -94.22
C GLU A 51 135.28 113.68 -92.80
N GLU A 52 134.91 114.83 -92.23
CA GLU A 52 134.27 114.90 -90.91
C GLU A 52 132.92 114.17 -90.91
N LEU A 53 132.04 114.44 -91.88
CA LEU A 53 130.76 113.74 -92.02
C LEU A 53 130.96 112.23 -92.27
N SER A 54 132.01 111.82 -93.00
CA SER A 54 132.36 110.40 -93.16
C SER A 54 132.80 109.76 -91.85
N ALA A 55 133.55 110.48 -91.01
CA ALA A 55 133.96 110.02 -89.68
C ALA A 55 132.75 109.92 -88.74
N GLN A 56 131.89 110.95 -88.69
CA GLN A 56 130.65 110.96 -87.91
C GLN A 56 129.71 109.81 -88.34
N LEU A 57 129.55 109.58 -89.66
CA LEU A 57 128.74 108.47 -90.19
C LEU A 57 129.28 107.12 -89.72
N LYS A 58 130.59 106.86 -89.85
CA LYS A 58 131.23 105.61 -89.39
C LYS A 58 131.05 105.37 -87.89
N ILE A 59 131.10 106.44 -87.07
CA ILE A 59 130.84 106.36 -85.63
C ILE A 59 129.37 105.99 -85.39
N ALA A 60 128.42 106.68 -86.02
CA ALA A 60 126.98 106.42 -85.89
C ALA A 60 126.59 105.02 -86.40
N GLU A 61 127.22 104.51 -87.45
CA GLU A 61 127.02 103.14 -87.95
C GLU A 61 127.55 102.11 -86.96
N ALA A 62 128.75 102.29 -86.42
CA ALA A 62 129.32 101.41 -85.40
C ALA A 62 128.53 101.46 -84.08
N GLU A 63 127.90 102.58 -83.73
CA GLU A 63 126.96 102.66 -82.60
C GLU A 63 125.65 101.95 -82.90
N ARG A 64 125.05 102.18 -84.08
CA ARG A 64 123.85 101.47 -84.55
C ARG A 64 124.08 99.95 -84.51
N GLU A 65 125.23 99.45 -84.94
CA GLU A 65 125.57 98.02 -84.87
C GLU A 65 125.65 97.50 -83.43
N LYS A 66 126.27 98.24 -82.51
CA LYS A 66 126.25 97.90 -81.06
C LYS A 66 124.83 97.84 -80.52
N TYR A 67 123.95 98.77 -80.90
CA TYR A 67 122.54 98.77 -80.49
C TYR A 67 121.73 97.62 -81.12
N VAL A 68 121.94 97.31 -82.40
CA VAL A 68 121.29 96.19 -83.09
C VAL A 68 121.71 94.86 -82.48
N GLU A 69 123.00 94.61 -82.25
CA GLU A 69 123.46 93.36 -81.63
C GLU A 69 123.10 93.28 -80.14
N LYS A 70 122.99 94.40 -79.42
CA LYS A 70 122.38 94.44 -78.09
C LYS A 70 120.90 94.05 -78.14
N SER A 71 120.13 94.62 -79.09
CA SER A 71 118.72 94.29 -79.29
C SER A 71 118.54 92.81 -79.64
N ARG A 72 119.39 92.25 -80.52
CA ARG A 72 119.40 90.83 -80.91
C ARG A 72 119.68 89.92 -79.72
N LYS A 73 120.65 90.27 -78.86
CA LYS A 73 120.92 89.58 -77.59
C LYS A 73 119.71 89.64 -76.65
N THR A 74 119.10 90.81 -76.47
CA THR A 74 117.90 90.98 -75.63
C THR A 74 116.71 90.16 -76.16
N GLN A 75 116.47 90.15 -77.48
CA GLN A 75 115.41 89.38 -78.10
C GLN A 75 115.62 87.86 -77.95
N ALA A 76 116.87 87.38 -78.05
CA ALA A 76 117.20 85.98 -77.78
C ALA A 76 116.97 85.58 -76.30
N ILE A 77 117.22 86.50 -75.36
CA ILE A 77 116.91 86.29 -73.93
C ILE A 77 115.39 86.27 -73.71
N ILE A 78 114.64 87.19 -74.32
CA ILE A 78 113.17 87.24 -74.25
C ILE A 78 112.58 85.93 -74.79
N ALA A 79 112.96 85.49 -76.00
CA ALA A 79 112.46 84.25 -76.58
C ALA A 79 112.76 83.00 -75.73
N LYS A 80 113.91 82.98 -75.03
CA LYS A 80 114.20 81.91 -74.05
C LYS A 80 113.25 81.96 -72.85
N LEU A 81 113.03 83.14 -72.27
CA LEU A 81 112.14 83.33 -71.12
C LEU A 81 110.66 83.07 -71.48
N GLU A 82 110.24 83.39 -72.71
CA GLU A 82 108.91 83.06 -73.24
C GLU A 82 108.72 81.55 -73.35
N ALA A 83 109.69 80.82 -73.91
CA ALA A 83 109.66 79.35 -73.96
C ALA A 83 109.68 78.70 -72.56
N GLU A 84 110.46 79.27 -71.63
CA GLU A 84 110.54 78.82 -70.23
C GLU A 84 109.21 79.05 -69.48
N ASN A 85 108.58 80.22 -69.67
CA ASN A 85 107.24 80.52 -69.15
C ASN A 85 106.17 79.58 -69.73
N VAL A 86 106.23 79.23 -71.02
CA VAL A 86 105.30 78.27 -71.64
C VAL A 86 105.43 76.88 -71.00
N MET A 87 106.65 76.38 -70.79
CA MET A 87 106.84 75.08 -70.12
C MET A 87 106.40 75.10 -68.65
N ILE A 88 106.65 76.20 -67.92
CA ILE A 88 106.16 76.35 -66.54
C ILE A 88 104.62 76.37 -66.52
N THR A 89 103.99 77.05 -67.49
CA THR A 89 102.53 77.11 -67.59
C THR A 89 101.91 75.75 -67.90
N SER A 90 102.52 74.94 -68.78
CA SER A 90 102.03 73.57 -69.03
C SER A 90 102.25 72.65 -67.83
N GLN A 91 103.40 72.74 -67.14
CA GLN A 91 103.67 71.97 -65.92
C GLN A 91 102.71 72.32 -64.77
N LEU A 92 102.32 73.59 -64.64
CA LEU A 92 101.29 74.02 -63.68
C LEU A 92 99.93 73.43 -64.05
N ALA A 93 99.52 73.50 -65.33
CA ALA A 93 98.26 72.90 -65.77
C ALA A 93 98.21 71.36 -65.60
N GLU A 94 99.32 70.66 -65.86
CA GLU A 94 99.46 69.22 -65.57
C GLU A 94 99.38 68.95 -64.06
N SER A 95 100.03 69.78 -63.24
CA SER A 95 99.94 69.70 -61.77
C SER A 95 98.51 69.88 -61.27
N ASP A 96 97.79 70.88 -61.77
CA ASP A 96 96.39 71.15 -61.42
C ASP A 96 95.49 69.98 -61.85
N GLU A 97 95.68 69.41 -63.05
CA GLU A 97 94.95 68.21 -63.50
C GLU A 97 95.24 66.98 -62.63
N THR A 98 96.45 66.85 -62.06
CA THR A 98 96.72 65.81 -61.04
C THR A 98 96.08 66.11 -59.70
N LEU A 99 96.00 67.39 -59.29
CA LEU A 99 95.37 67.80 -58.04
C LEU A 99 93.86 67.52 -58.06
N ASP A 100 93.17 67.83 -59.16
CA ASP A 100 91.75 67.50 -59.34
C ASP A 100 91.51 65.98 -59.27
N LYS A 101 92.37 65.17 -59.88
CA LYS A 101 92.32 63.69 -59.76
C LYS A 101 92.53 63.22 -58.31
N PHE A 102 93.43 63.85 -57.56
CA PHE A 102 93.60 63.55 -56.13
C PHE A 102 92.38 63.97 -55.30
N ILE A 103 91.75 65.11 -55.61
CA ILE A 103 90.52 65.57 -54.93
C ILE A 103 89.39 64.56 -55.16
N HIS A 104 89.15 64.14 -56.40
CA HIS A 104 88.15 63.11 -56.71
C HIS A 104 88.39 61.79 -55.96
N VAL A 105 89.62 61.27 -55.97
CA VAL A 105 89.96 60.03 -55.22
C VAL A 105 89.78 60.20 -53.70
N VAL A 106 90.03 61.40 -53.17
CA VAL A 106 89.78 61.72 -51.76
C VAL A 106 88.29 61.79 -51.42
N ASP A 107 87.44 62.25 -52.34
CA ASP A 107 85.99 62.27 -52.16
C ASP A 107 85.36 60.87 -52.32
N ASP A 108 85.82 60.06 -53.28
CA ASP A 108 85.44 58.64 -53.40
C ASP A 108 85.81 57.87 -52.11
N LEU A 109 86.98 58.14 -51.53
CA LEU A 109 87.42 57.54 -50.27
C LEU A 109 86.51 57.95 -49.08
N LYS A 110 86.02 59.20 -49.05
CA LYS A 110 85.05 59.64 -48.04
C LYS A 110 83.72 58.91 -48.21
N ALA A 111 83.19 58.85 -49.43
CA ALA A 111 81.93 58.17 -49.74
C ALA A 111 81.98 56.67 -49.38
N ALA A 112 83.05 55.97 -49.76
CA ALA A 112 83.25 54.56 -49.42
C ALA A 112 83.37 54.32 -47.90
N LYS A 113 84.01 55.25 -47.18
CA LYS A 113 84.08 55.22 -45.70
C LYS A 113 82.71 55.45 -45.07
N GLU A 114 81.89 56.35 -45.62
CA GLU A 114 80.54 56.63 -45.14
C GLU A 114 79.58 55.47 -45.39
N GLU A 115 79.64 54.81 -46.56
CA GLU A 115 78.88 53.57 -46.78
C GLU A 115 79.32 52.49 -45.78
N LEU A 116 80.63 52.29 -45.58
CA LEU A 116 81.14 51.29 -44.63
C LEU A 116 80.65 51.55 -43.20
N LEU A 117 80.55 52.81 -42.77
CA LEU A 117 79.97 53.17 -41.47
C LEU A 117 78.46 52.89 -41.42
N CYS A 118 77.72 53.14 -42.50
CA CYS A 118 76.30 52.76 -42.60
C CYS A 118 76.12 51.23 -42.53
N ARG A 119 76.94 50.44 -43.24
CA ARG A 119 76.91 48.97 -43.19
C ARG A 119 77.25 48.41 -41.81
N LEU A 120 78.18 49.04 -41.09
CA LEU A 120 78.47 48.66 -39.70
C LEU A 120 77.27 48.95 -38.77
N ALA A 121 76.56 50.06 -38.96
CA ALA A 121 75.34 50.35 -38.21
C ALA A 121 74.20 49.36 -38.53
N GLU A 122 73.98 49.04 -39.81
CA GLU A 122 73.04 47.99 -40.25
C GLU A 122 73.36 46.63 -39.59
N LEU A 123 74.64 46.23 -39.56
CA LEU A 123 75.09 44.98 -38.97
C LEU A 123 74.87 44.92 -37.45
N VAL A 124 75.16 46.02 -36.73
CA VAL A 124 74.90 46.10 -35.28
C VAL A 124 73.41 45.93 -34.98
N VAL A 125 72.53 46.64 -35.71
CA VAL A 125 71.07 46.52 -35.54
C VAL A 125 70.58 45.10 -35.88
N ALA A 126 71.13 44.47 -36.91
CA ALA A 126 70.80 43.09 -37.27
C ALA A 126 71.23 42.08 -36.19
N GLU A 127 72.42 42.23 -35.61
CA GLU A 127 72.91 41.36 -34.54
C GLU A 127 72.16 41.57 -33.22
N GLU A 128 71.81 42.82 -32.86
CA GLU A 128 70.93 43.11 -31.73
C GLU A 128 69.54 42.48 -31.90
N SER A 129 68.95 42.58 -33.10
CA SER A 129 67.67 41.95 -33.42
C SER A 129 67.75 40.41 -33.34
N LYS A 130 68.84 39.82 -33.82
CA LYS A 130 69.12 38.38 -33.72
C LYS A 130 69.27 37.93 -32.25
N ILE A 131 69.97 38.70 -31.43
CA ILE A 131 70.10 38.44 -29.99
C ILE A 131 68.75 38.57 -29.27
N ALA A 132 67.89 39.53 -29.66
CA ALA A 132 66.54 39.67 -29.12
C ALA A 132 65.66 38.44 -29.45
N ALA A 133 65.63 38.03 -30.72
CA ALA A 133 64.87 36.86 -31.18
C ALA A 133 65.36 35.55 -30.50
N LEU A 134 66.67 35.39 -30.30
CA LEU A 134 67.23 34.24 -29.58
C LEU A 134 66.78 34.20 -28.10
N ARG A 135 66.72 35.35 -27.42
CA ARG A 135 66.21 35.45 -26.03
C ARG A 135 64.72 35.12 -25.95
N GLU A 136 63.92 35.59 -26.91
CA GLU A 136 62.49 35.27 -27.00
C GLU A 136 62.27 33.77 -27.22
N ALA A 137 63.01 33.15 -28.14
CA ALA A 137 63.00 31.71 -28.36
C ALA A 137 63.43 30.90 -27.12
N GLU A 138 64.43 31.38 -26.36
CA GLU A 138 64.85 30.74 -25.10
C GLU A 138 63.75 30.81 -24.02
N LEU A 139 63.04 31.94 -23.91
CA LEU A 139 61.91 32.11 -22.99
C LEU A 139 60.73 31.23 -23.41
N MET A 140 60.40 31.18 -24.70
CA MET A 140 59.35 30.30 -25.23
C MET A 140 59.68 28.82 -25.01
N GLY A 141 60.95 28.42 -25.18
CA GLY A 141 61.42 27.06 -24.90
C GLY A 141 61.30 26.66 -23.43
N LYS A 142 61.57 27.59 -22.50
CA LYS A 142 61.33 27.38 -21.05
C LYS A 142 59.85 27.22 -20.74
N ALA A 143 58.99 28.11 -21.25
CA ALA A 143 57.55 28.04 -21.06
C ALA A 143 56.94 26.73 -21.60
N LEU A 144 57.37 26.28 -22.79
CA LEU A 144 56.97 25.01 -23.39
C LEU A 144 57.41 23.81 -22.54
N ASN A 145 58.61 23.86 -21.95
CA ASN A 145 59.07 22.77 -21.08
C ASN A 145 58.31 22.74 -19.74
N GLU A 146 57.97 23.90 -19.16
CA GLU A 146 57.10 23.94 -17.99
C GLU A 146 55.70 23.41 -18.28
N GLU A 147 55.12 23.74 -19.43
CA GLU A 147 53.83 23.23 -19.90
C GLU A 147 53.86 21.70 -20.01
N LYS A 148 54.92 21.16 -20.63
CA LYS A 148 55.17 19.72 -20.78
C LYS A 148 55.25 18.99 -19.45
N GLU A 149 55.91 19.55 -18.43
CA GLU A 149 55.93 18.94 -17.09
C GLU A 149 54.59 19.07 -16.35
N LYS A 150 53.85 20.18 -16.52
CA LYS A 150 52.48 20.33 -16.02
C LYS A 150 51.55 19.26 -16.64
N ASN A 151 51.64 19.03 -17.95
CA ASN A 151 50.88 18.01 -18.67
C ASN A 151 51.23 16.57 -18.25
N LYS A 152 52.51 16.26 -17.99
CA LYS A 152 52.91 14.99 -17.38
C LYS A 152 52.27 14.79 -16.00
N GLY A 153 52.25 15.83 -15.15
CA GLY A 153 51.61 15.79 -13.84
C GLY A 153 50.10 15.58 -13.92
N LEU A 154 49.43 16.24 -14.86
CA LEU A 154 48.00 16.01 -15.14
C LEU A 154 47.74 14.58 -15.63
N LEU A 155 48.57 14.05 -16.53
CA LEU A 155 48.44 12.67 -17.02
C LEU A 155 48.62 11.64 -15.89
N ALA A 156 49.61 11.83 -15.01
CA ALA A 156 49.80 10.97 -13.83
C ALA A 156 48.56 10.99 -12.93
N ARG A 157 48.02 12.17 -12.61
CA ARG A 157 46.81 12.33 -11.79
C ARG A 157 45.56 11.72 -12.45
N ILE A 158 45.46 11.75 -13.78
CA ILE A 158 44.39 11.07 -14.53
C ILE A 158 44.51 9.54 -14.42
N ILE A 159 45.73 8.99 -14.34
CA ILE A 159 45.96 7.56 -14.12
C ILE A 159 45.58 7.18 -12.69
N GLU A 160 46.04 7.94 -11.68
CA GLU A 160 45.69 7.76 -10.26
C GLU A 160 44.17 7.77 -10.04
N LEU A 161 43.46 8.76 -10.62
CA LEU A 161 42.00 8.86 -10.52
C LEU A 161 41.27 7.69 -11.20
N LYS A 162 41.79 7.18 -12.33
CA LYS A 162 41.23 5.99 -13.00
C LYS A 162 41.43 4.73 -12.17
N GLU A 163 42.57 4.58 -11.49
CA GLU A 163 42.81 3.46 -10.59
C GLU A 163 41.94 3.54 -9.33
N ALA A 164 41.85 4.72 -8.70
CA ALA A 164 40.97 4.94 -7.55
C ALA A 164 39.49 4.65 -7.89
N LEU A 165 39.01 5.08 -9.07
CA LEU A 165 37.68 4.74 -9.57
C LEU A 165 37.49 3.23 -9.76
N ARG A 166 38.51 2.52 -10.29
CA ARG A 166 38.46 1.06 -10.48
C ARG A 166 38.39 0.31 -9.14
N VAL A 167 39.12 0.79 -8.12
CA VAL A 167 39.07 0.26 -6.75
C VAL A 167 37.72 0.54 -6.10
N SER A 168 37.19 1.76 -6.24
CA SER A 168 35.85 2.11 -5.75
C SER A 168 34.75 1.24 -6.38
N ASN A 169 34.80 1.03 -7.70
CA ASN A 169 33.82 0.20 -8.41
C ASN A 169 33.90 -1.28 -7.98
N ARG A 170 35.11 -1.80 -7.69
CA ARG A 170 35.27 -3.12 -7.08
C ARG A 170 34.59 -3.16 -5.71
N ALA A 171 34.87 -2.20 -4.83
CA ALA A 171 34.28 -2.16 -3.49
C ALA A 171 32.75 -2.05 -3.49
N VAL A 172 32.15 -1.41 -4.50
CA VAL A 172 30.68 -1.40 -4.71
C VAL A 172 30.18 -2.79 -5.09
N ILE A 173 30.76 -3.43 -6.11
CA ILE A 173 30.39 -4.80 -6.52
C ILE A 173 30.53 -5.78 -5.35
N ASP A 174 31.67 -5.74 -4.65
CA ASP A 174 31.94 -6.59 -3.48
C ASP A 174 30.93 -6.34 -2.33
N ALA A 175 30.26 -5.20 -2.27
CA ALA A 175 29.20 -4.89 -1.30
C ALA A 175 27.81 -5.33 -1.79
N GLU A 176 27.53 -5.20 -3.09
CA GLU A 176 26.31 -5.70 -3.73
C GLU A 176 26.24 -7.23 -3.70
N GLU A 177 27.35 -7.93 -3.95
CA GLU A 177 27.44 -9.40 -3.82
C GLU A 177 27.14 -9.85 -2.38
N LYS A 178 27.72 -9.17 -1.37
CA LYS A 178 27.43 -9.46 0.06
C LYS A 178 25.97 -9.19 0.42
N LYS A 179 25.39 -8.10 -0.10
CA LYS A 179 23.97 -7.76 0.07
C LYS A 179 23.07 -8.82 -0.55
N ALA A 180 23.38 -9.31 -1.75
CA ALA A 180 22.64 -10.38 -2.42
C ALA A 180 22.73 -11.70 -1.64
N ALA A 181 23.93 -12.09 -1.18
CA ALA A 181 24.12 -13.28 -0.35
C ALA A 181 23.35 -13.22 0.98
N PHE A 182 23.30 -12.04 1.62
CA PHE A 182 22.51 -11.81 2.83
C PHE A 182 20.99 -12.00 2.59
N PHE A 183 20.45 -11.44 1.51
CA PHE A 183 19.03 -11.63 1.17
C PHE A 183 18.70 -13.08 0.80
N ALA A 184 19.58 -13.78 0.07
CA ALA A 184 19.41 -15.20 -0.22
C ALA A 184 19.41 -16.08 1.06
N GLY A 185 20.19 -15.68 2.09
CA GLY A 185 20.13 -16.29 3.42
C GLY A 185 18.77 -16.11 4.09
N ILE A 186 18.28 -14.86 4.16
CA ILE A 186 16.95 -14.54 4.70
C ILE A 186 15.83 -15.27 3.94
N GLU A 187 15.91 -15.34 2.60
CA GLU A 187 14.91 -16.02 1.78
C GLU A 187 14.89 -17.53 2.05
N SER A 188 16.05 -18.16 2.26
CA SER A 188 16.14 -19.56 2.69
C SER A 188 15.61 -19.79 4.11
N GLU A 189 15.92 -18.91 5.07
CA GLU A 189 15.39 -19.00 6.44
C GLU A 189 13.87 -18.80 6.47
N LEU A 190 13.36 -17.85 5.70
CA LEU A 190 11.93 -17.59 5.52
C LEU A 190 11.21 -18.80 4.90
N LEU A 191 11.79 -19.42 3.86
CA LEU A 191 11.23 -20.63 3.25
C LEU A 191 11.07 -21.75 4.30
N ILE A 192 12.13 -22.04 5.07
CA ILE A 192 12.11 -23.04 6.14
C ILE A 192 11.05 -22.69 7.20
N ALA A 193 10.95 -21.42 7.59
CA ALA A 193 9.95 -20.95 8.55
C ALA A 193 8.51 -21.11 8.02
N THR A 194 8.26 -20.84 6.73
CA THR A 194 6.94 -21.05 6.11
C THR A 194 6.58 -22.55 6.01
N GLU A 195 7.54 -23.41 5.68
CA GLU A 195 7.30 -24.86 5.64
C GLU A 195 7.01 -25.44 7.04
N ALA A 196 7.72 -24.96 8.06
CA ALA A 196 7.45 -25.30 9.46
C ALA A 196 6.08 -24.79 9.93
N ALA A 197 5.70 -23.56 9.54
CA ALA A 197 4.39 -23.00 9.85
C ALA A 197 3.26 -23.82 9.21
N LEU A 198 3.37 -24.18 7.93
CA LEU A 198 2.41 -25.04 7.23
C LEU A 198 2.23 -26.41 7.90
N LYS A 199 3.33 -27.07 8.30
CA LYS A 199 3.28 -28.35 9.05
C LYS A 199 2.61 -28.20 10.41
N SER A 200 2.83 -27.09 11.11
CA SER A 200 2.14 -26.81 12.38
C SER A 200 0.64 -26.53 12.18
N GLN A 201 0.26 -25.88 11.08
CA GLN A 201 -1.13 -25.61 10.74
C GLN A 201 -1.88 -26.90 10.36
N GLU A 202 -1.24 -27.82 9.64
CA GLU A 202 -1.78 -29.15 9.34
C GLU A 202 -2.07 -29.94 10.63
N GLN A 203 -1.14 -29.95 11.59
CA GLN A 203 -1.33 -30.59 12.90
C GLN A 203 -2.47 -29.96 13.70
N ILE A 204 -2.59 -28.63 13.70
CA ILE A 204 -3.70 -27.91 14.34
C ILE A 204 -5.05 -28.26 13.68
N GLU A 205 -5.08 -28.42 12.36
CA GLU A 205 -6.30 -28.78 11.63
C GLU A 205 -6.73 -30.24 11.89
N ASP A 206 -5.79 -31.17 12.04
CA ASP A 206 -6.09 -32.53 12.49
C ASP A 206 -6.54 -32.58 13.96
N MET A 207 -5.94 -31.78 14.85
CA MET A 207 -6.42 -31.60 16.22
C MET A 207 -7.85 -31.04 16.26
N ARG A 208 -8.22 -30.11 15.36
CA ARG A 208 -9.60 -29.60 15.22
C ARG A 208 -10.57 -30.70 14.80
N LYS A 209 -10.21 -31.53 13.80
CA LYS A 209 -11.04 -32.69 13.38
C LYS A 209 -11.26 -33.67 14.54
N GLN A 210 -10.22 -33.97 15.32
CA GLN A 210 -10.32 -34.83 16.51
C GLN A 210 -11.20 -34.21 17.62
N LEU A 211 -11.12 -32.89 17.82
CA LEU A 211 -11.94 -32.19 18.81
C LEU A 211 -13.42 -32.19 18.42
N GLU A 212 -13.75 -31.93 17.15
CA GLU A 212 -15.14 -31.97 16.68
C GLU A 212 -15.72 -33.39 16.71
N MET A 213 -14.91 -34.41 16.39
CA MET A 213 -15.30 -35.82 16.58
C MET A 213 -15.58 -36.16 18.05
N ARG A 214 -14.73 -35.69 18.99
CA ARG A 214 -14.98 -35.84 20.43
C ARG A 214 -16.29 -35.18 20.84
N LYS A 215 -16.53 -33.95 20.39
CA LYS A 215 -17.74 -33.17 20.68
C LYS A 215 -19.01 -33.82 20.14
N GLY A 216 -18.93 -34.48 18.98
CA GLY A 216 -19.99 -35.38 18.49
C GLY A 216 -20.27 -36.53 19.46
N LEU A 217 -19.23 -37.26 19.89
CA LEU A 217 -19.38 -38.36 20.86
C LEU A 217 -19.87 -37.91 22.24
N GLU A 218 -19.55 -36.68 22.66
CA GLU A 218 -20.00 -36.07 23.92
C GLU A 218 -21.49 -35.71 23.85
N ASN A 219 -21.97 -35.16 22.73
CA ASN A 219 -23.41 -34.97 22.47
C ASN A 219 -24.16 -36.32 22.46
N ASP A 220 -23.61 -37.32 21.76
CA ASP A 220 -24.15 -38.69 21.72
C ASP A 220 -24.29 -39.32 23.11
N LEU A 221 -23.30 -39.08 23.99
CA LEU A 221 -23.31 -39.52 25.38
C LEU A 221 -24.37 -38.75 26.21
N PHE A 222 -24.51 -37.45 25.98
CA PHE A 222 -25.49 -36.60 26.66
C PHE A 222 -26.93 -37.00 26.31
N GLU A 223 -27.25 -37.22 25.02
CA GLU A 223 -28.54 -37.75 24.60
C GLU A 223 -28.84 -39.13 25.21
N LYS A 224 -27.84 -40.03 25.22
CA LYS A 224 -27.97 -41.34 25.86
C LYS A 224 -28.18 -41.24 27.37
N THR A 225 -27.58 -40.25 28.03
CA THR A 225 -27.77 -39.96 29.46
C THR A 225 -29.20 -39.50 29.74
N ILE A 226 -29.72 -38.52 28.99
CA ILE A 226 -31.13 -38.09 29.06
C ILE A 226 -32.08 -39.27 28.84
N ARG A 227 -31.79 -40.16 27.88
CA ARG A 227 -32.60 -41.35 27.63
C ARG A 227 -32.53 -42.38 28.77
N ILE A 228 -31.37 -42.54 29.41
CA ILE A 228 -31.21 -43.39 30.60
C ILE A 228 -32.02 -42.82 31.77
N ASP A 229 -31.94 -41.53 32.05
CA ASP A 229 -32.69 -40.89 33.14
C ASP A 229 -34.20 -41.00 32.94
N TYR A 230 -34.67 -40.79 31.70
CA TYR A 230 -36.06 -41.03 31.31
C TYR A 230 -36.48 -42.49 31.57
N LEU A 231 -35.67 -43.47 31.14
CA LEU A 231 -35.98 -44.90 31.34
C LEU A 231 -35.92 -45.31 32.83
N GLN A 232 -35.05 -44.70 33.63
CA GLN A 232 -35.03 -44.89 35.09
C GLN A 232 -36.30 -44.32 35.76
N LEU A 233 -36.76 -43.15 35.32
CA LEU A 233 -38.02 -42.55 35.78
C LEU A 233 -39.22 -43.43 35.43
N GLU A 234 -39.26 -43.94 34.21
CA GLU A 234 -40.30 -44.86 33.69
C GLU A 234 -40.32 -46.17 34.50
N LEU A 235 -39.15 -46.79 34.69
CA LEU A 235 -38.99 -48.03 35.48
C LEU A 235 -39.34 -47.82 36.96
N LYS A 236 -39.11 -46.61 37.52
CA LYS A 236 -39.55 -46.24 38.87
C LYS A 236 -41.07 -46.07 38.96
N ARG A 237 -41.71 -45.53 37.91
CA ARG A 237 -43.18 -45.43 37.80
C ARG A 237 -43.81 -46.83 37.77
N GLU A 238 -43.33 -47.68 36.87
CA GLU A 238 -43.76 -49.08 36.74
C GLU A 238 -43.53 -49.87 38.02
N LYS A 239 -42.38 -49.71 38.69
CA LYS A 239 -42.12 -50.36 39.99
C LYS A 239 -43.13 -49.94 41.06
N ASN A 240 -43.51 -48.66 41.12
CA ASN A 240 -44.53 -48.17 42.04
C ASN A 240 -45.93 -48.71 41.70
N GLN A 241 -46.29 -48.75 40.41
CA GLN A 241 -47.54 -49.36 39.94
C GLN A 241 -47.59 -50.86 40.27
N ASN A 242 -46.49 -51.60 40.05
CA ASN A 242 -46.36 -53.02 40.40
C ASN A 242 -46.48 -53.26 41.92
N ILE A 243 -45.93 -52.37 42.76
CA ILE A 243 -46.13 -52.41 44.22
C ILE A 243 -47.62 -52.20 44.56
N SER A 244 -48.30 -51.25 43.91
CA SER A 244 -49.74 -51.01 44.10
C SER A 244 -50.59 -52.21 43.66
N VAL A 245 -50.30 -52.80 42.49
CA VAL A 245 -50.97 -54.01 41.97
C VAL A 245 -50.72 -55.22 42.87
N ARG A 246 -49.48 -55.43 43.35
CA ARG A 246 -49.18 -56.49 44.34
C ARG A 246 -49.92 -56.28 45.65
N LYS A 247 -50.08 -55.04 46.10
CA LYS A 247 -50.86 -54.74 47.29
C LYS A 247 -52.33 -55.08 47.06
N ALA A 248 -52.94 -54.58 45.99
CA ALA A 248 -54.33 -54.90 45.62
C ALA A 248 -54.57 -56.42 45.45
N ALA A 249 -53.62 -57.14 44.84
CA ALA A 249 -53.68 -58.60 44.74
C ALA A 249 -53.53 -59.30 46.10
N SER A 250 -52.69 -58.79 47.01
CA SER A 250 -52.57 -59.31 48.38
C SER A 250 -53.83 -59.02 49.21
N ASP A 251 -54.41 -57.85 49.05
CA ASP A 251 -55.65 -57.44 49.72
C ASP A 251 -56.81 -58.32 49.22
N ALA A 252 -56.94 -58.53 47.90
CA ALA A 252 -57.90 -59.46 47.29
C ALA A 252 -57.67 -60.92 47.72
N ILE A 253 -56.42 -61.40 47.84
CA ILE A 253 -56.11 -62.74 48.38
C ILE A 253 -56.56 -62.87 49.84
N ASN A 254 -56.47 -61.81 50.64
CA ASN A 254 -56.94 -61.82 52.02
C ASN A 254 -58.47 -61.82 52.11
N GLU A 255 -59.15 -61.08 51.24
CA GLU A 255 -60.62 -61.16 51.08
C GLU A 255 -61.05 -62.55 50.63
N LEU A 256 -60.35 -63.18 49.68
CA LEU A 256 -60.65 -64.53 49.20
C LEU A 256 -60.43 -65.59 50.31
N LYS A 257 -59.37 -65.46 51.13
CA LYS A 257 -59.17 -66.29 52.32
C LYS A 257 -60.28 -66.13 53.35
N LYS A 258 -60.74 -64.89 53.57
CA LYS A 258 -61.87 -64.60 54.46
C LYS A 258 -63.13 -65.28 53.93
N LEU A 259 -63.44 -65.10 52.64
CA LEU A 259 -64.58 -65.72 51.97
C LEU A 259 -64.54 -67.25 52.02
N ILE A 260 -63.36 -67.87 51.89
CA ILE A 260 -63.18 -69.33 52.08
C ILE A 260 -63.49 -69.74 53.52
N SER A 261 -63.08 -68.93 54.51
CA SER A 261 -63.37 -69.18 55.93
C SER A 261 -64.86 -69.05 56.23
N ASP A 262 -65.50 -68.00 55.71
CA ASP A 262 -66.94 -67.75 55.81
C ASP A 262 -67.74 -68.88 55.10
N MET A 263 -67.23 -69.39 53.96
CA MET A 263 -67.81 -70.53 53.23
C MET A 263 -67.64 -71.85 53.99
N GLN A 264 -66.52 -72.09 54.66
CA GLN A 264 -66.33 -73.26 55.53
C GLN A 264 -67.22 -73.21 56.78
N ILE A 265 -67.54 -72.02 57.30
CA ILE A 265 -68.54 -71.84 58.35
C ILE A 265 -69.94 -72.16 57.79
N MET A 266 -70.29 -71.63 56.62
CA MET A 266 -71.55 -71.95 55.93
C MET A 266 -71.71 -73.46 55.69
N GLU A 267 -70.66 -74.12 55.19
CA GLU A 267 -70.60 -75.57 54.93
C GLU A 267 -70.78 -76.40 56.22
N LYS A 268 -70.18 -75.98 57.33
CA LYS A 268 -70.45 -76.57 58.65
C LYS A 268 -71.91 -76.39 59.09
N THR A 269 -72.46 -75.17 59.02
CA THR A 269 -73.88 -74.97 59.40
C THR A 269 -74.84 -75.72 58.47
N ASN A 270 -74.47 -75.96 57.21
CA ASN A 270 -75.26 -76.79 56.30
C ASN A 270 -75.09 -78.28 56.60
N SER A 271 -73.92 -78.73 57.06
CA SER A 271 -73.72 -80.10 57.57
C SER A 271 -74.51 -80.35 58.86
N GLU A 272 -74.58 -79.35 59.75
CA GLU A 272 -75.40 -79.37 60.97
C GLU A 272 -76.90 -79.40 60.64
N LYS A 273 -77.35 -78.56 59.69
CA LYS A 273 -78.74 -78.62 59.16
C LYS A 273 -79.04 -79.96 58.50
N GLN A 274 -78.11 -80.52 57.74
CA GLN A 274 -78.25 -81.82 57.08
C GLN A 274 -78.41 -82.94 58.12
N ALA A 275 -77.57 -82.98 59.16
CA ALA A 275 -77.70 -83.92 60.27
C ALA A 275 -79.03 -83.75 61.04
N CYS A 276 -79.52 -82.51 61.19
CA CYS A 276 -80.84 -82.23 61.77
C CYS A 276 -81.99 -82.76 60.89
N ILE A 277 -81.89 -82.56 59.56
CA ILE A 277 -82.85 -83.12 58.59
C ILE A 277 -82.82 -84.66 58.61
N GLU A 278 -81.65 -85.28 58.70
CA GLU A 278 -81.49 -86.73 58.80
C GLU A 278 -82.08 -87.29 60.10
N SER A 279 -81.94 -86.58 61.23
CA SER A 279 -82.63 -86.92 62.48
C SER A 279 -84.15 -86.87 62.31
N LEU A 280 -84.69 -85.78 61.74
CA LEU A 280 -86.12 -85.62 61.51
C LEU A 280 -86.68 -86.67 60.53
N GLN A 281 -85.92 -87.05 59.51
CA GLN A 281 -86.27 -88.17 58.61
C GLN A 281 -86.26 -89.53 59.33
N GLY A 282 -85.36 -89.70 60.31
CA GLY A 282 -85.35 -90.87 61.19
C GLY A 282 -86.60 -90.94 62.07
N ASP A 283 -87.02 -89.81 62.65
CA ASP A 283 -88.23 -89.73 63.47
C ASP A 283 -89.52 -89.90 62.66
N VAL A 284 -89.58 -89.38 61.43
CA VAL A 284 -90.71 -89.65 60.51
C VAL A 284 -90.84 -91.16 60.23
N LYS A 285 -89.75 -91.85 59.90
CA LYS A 285 -89.79 -93.32 59.68
C LYS A 285 -90.23 -94.08 60.93
N ARG A 286 -89.75 -93.66 62.11
CA ARG A 286 -90.14 -94.24 63.41
C ARG A 286 -91.66 -94.15 63.63
N LEU A 287 -92.24 -93.00 63.32
CA LEU A 287 -93.69 -92.77 63.39
C LEU A 287 -94.46 -93.54 62.32
N GLU A 288 -93.93 -93.70 61.10
CA GLU A 288 -94.52 -94.54 60.05
C GLU A 288 -94.57 -96.03 60.46
N GLU A 289 -93.52 -96.53 61.12
CA GLU A 289 -93.47 -97.89 61.67
C GLU A 289 -94.50 -98.11 62.81
N GLU A 290 -94.66 -97.15 63.72
CA GLU A 290 -95.71 -97.18 64.76
C GLU A 290 -97.13 -97.11 64.16
N LEU A 291 -97.34 -96.30 63.12
CA LEU A 291 -98.61 -96.22 62.38
C LEU A 291 -98.93 -97.53 61.64
N GLN A 292 -97.92 -98.23 61.12
CA GLN A 292 -98.11 -99.53 60.49
C GLN A 292 -98.43 -100.63 61.51
N SER A 293 -97.77 -100.62 62.68
CA SER A 293 -98.01 -101.57 63.78
C SER A 293 -99.44 -101.45 64.34
N THR A 294 -99.85 -100.25 64.74
CA THR A 294 -101.21 -99.98 65.26
C THR A 294 -102.30 -100.29 64.22
N ARG A 295 -102.00 -100.09 62.93
CA ARG A 295 -102.87 -100.50 61.81
C ARG A 295 -102.97 -102.01 61.66
N GLU A 296 -102.03 -102.80 62.16
CA GLU A 296 -102.08 -104.26 62.16
C GLU A 296 -102.81 -104.83 63.39
N GLU A 297 -102.62 -104.23 64.56
CA GLU A 297 -103.47 -104.49 65.74
C GLU A 297 -104.96 -104.24 65.42
N ALA A 298 -105.26 -103.14 64.70
CA ALA A 298 -106.60 -102.82 64.24
C ALA A 298 -107.18 -103.86 63.25
N LYS A 299 -106.35 -104.48 62.40
CA LYS A 299 -106.78 -105.59 61.52
C LYS A 299 -107.14 -106.83 62.36
N GLU A 300 -106.34 -107.18 63.36
CA GLU A 300 -106.60 -108.37 64.19
C GLU A 300 -107.84 -108.21 65.08
N LEU A 301 -108.06 -107.02 65.67
CA LEU A 301 -109.30 -106.70 66.36
C LEU A 301 -110.53 -106.85 65.45
N ASN A 302 -110.43 -106.41 64.19
CA ASN A 302 -111.50 -106.56 63.20
C ASN A 302 -111.79 -108.04 62.85
N LEU A 303 -110.75 -108.90 62.82
CA LEU A 303 -110.92 -110.36 62.67
C LEU A 303 -111.60 -111.00 63.90
N LYS A 304 -111.29 -110.55 65.12
CA LYS A 304 -111.96 -111.00 66.36
C LYS A 304 -113.44 -110.60 66.37
N ILE A 305 -113.77 -109.38 65.95
CA ILE A 305 -115.16 -108.90 65.81
C ILE A 305 -115.93 -109.75 64.78
N LYS A 306 -115.35 -110.03 63.61
CA LYS A 306 -115.99 -110.89 62.60
C LYS A 306 -116.33 -112.28 63.12
N LYS A 307 -115.47 -112.87 63.96
CA LYS A 307 -115.68 -114.21 64.51
C LYS A 307 -116.85 -114.24 65.52
N LEU A 308 -116.94 -113.23 66.39
CA LEU A 308 -118.08 -113.07 67.31
C LEU A 308 -119.42 -112.94 66.55
N ASN A 309 -119.46 -112.17 65.46
CA ASN A 309 -120.68 -112.05 64.66
C ASN A 309 -121.11 -113.39 64.03
N THR A 310 -120.18 -114.25 63.59
CA THR A 310 -120.54 -115.57 63.04
C THR A 310 -121.05 -116.55 64.09
N ASP A 311 -120.66 -116.40 65.35
CA ASP A 311 -121.12 -117.26 66.45
C ASP A 311 -122.49 -116.81 67.00
N ILE A 312 -122.77 -115.50 66.99
CA ILE A 312 -124.10 -114.94 67.33
C ILE A 312 -125.16 -115.37 66.30
N GLN A 313 -124.88 -115.20 65.00
CA GLN A 313 -125.87 -115.46 63.95
C GLN A 313 -126.37 -116.91 63.96
N LYS A 314 -125.49 -117.86 64.25
CA LYS A 314 -125.83 -119.29 64.39
C LYS A 314 -126.83 -119.58 65.51
N MET A 315 -126.80 -118.81 66.58
CA MET A 315 -127.62 -119.07 67.78
C MET A 315 -129.05 -118.55 67.63
N GLU A 316 -129.25 -117.53 66.79
CA GLU A 316 -130.59 -117.03 66.40
C GLU A 316 -131.30 -118.02 65.47
N ASP A 317 -130.59 -118.60 64.49
CA ASP A 317 -131.16 -119.52 63.50
C ASP A 317 -131.68 -120.84 64.12
N GLU A 318 -131.10 -121.31 65.24
CA GLU A 318 -131.53 -122.54 65.91
C GLU A 318 -132.83 -122.39 66.75
N MET A 319 -133.23 -121.17 67.14
CA MET A 319 -134.42 -120.97 68.01
C MET A 319 -135.73 -120.65 67.26
N SER A 320 -135.69 -120.35 65.96
CA SER A 320 -136.82 -119.69 65.27
C SER A 320 -137.89 -120.63 64.67
N VAL A 321 -137.56 -121.91 64.41
CA VAL A 321 -138.33 -122.76 63.47
C VAL A 321 -139.36 -123.69 64.16
N GLY A 322 -139.37 -123.80 65.49
CA GLY A 322 -140.27 -124.72 66.22
C GLY A 322 -141.68 -124.19 66.55
N SER A 323 -141.90 -122.87 66.54
CA SER A 323 -143.03 -122.27 67.29
C SER A 323 -144.37 -122.17 66.53
N LEU A 324 -144.38 -122.30 65.20
CA LEU A 324 -145.57 -121.93 64.39
C LEU A 324 -146.48 -123.11 63.98
N GLY A 325 -146.13 -124.35 64.31
CA GLY A 325 -146.96 -125.52 63.97
C GLY A 325 -148.17 -125.72 64.90
N LEU A 326 -147.95 -125.70 66.20
CA LEU A 326 -148.95 -126.09 67.21
C LEU A 326 -150.04 -125.03 67.45
N GLU A 327 -149.76 -123.75 67.16
CA GLU A 327 -150.72 -122.66 67.34
C GLU A 327 -151.91 -122.75 66.36
N VAL A 328 -151.68 -123.35 65.18
CA VAL A 328 -152.73 -123.66 64.18
C VAL A 328 -153.59 -124.86 64.62
N GLU A 329 -153.00 -125.85 65.29
CA GLU A 329 -153.73 -127.00 65.84
C GLU A 329 -154.62 -126.62 67.03
N ILE A 330 -154.17 -125.68 67.86
CA ILE A 330 -154.97 -125.07 68.93
C ILE A 330 -156.19 -124.30 68.38
N ALA A 331 -156.08 -123.70 67.19
CA ALA A 331 -157.20 -123.02 66.53
C ALA A 331 -158.24 -123.99 65.96
N THR A 332 -157.80 -125.08 65.32
CA THR A 332 -158.72 -126.08 64.74
C THR A 332 -159.47 -126.86 65.82
N LEU A 333 -158.79 -127.30 66.89
CA LEU A 333 -159.45 -127.97 68.02
C LEU A 333 -160.45 -127.05 68.76
N LYS A 334 -160.21 -125.73 68.83
CA LYS A 334 -161.20 -124.77 69.34
C LYS A 334 -162.47 -124.70 68.47
N SER A 335 -162.38 -124.96 67.17
CA SER A 335 -163.55 -125.00 66.28
C SER A 335 -164.40 -126.26 66.50
N GLU A 336 -163.76 -127.42 66.70
CA GLU A 336 -164.46 -128.66 67.03
C GLU A 336 -165.05 -128.62 68.45
N LEU A 337 -164.37 -127.97 69.40
CA LEU A 337 -164.91 -127.67 70.73
C LEU A 337 -166.22 -126.87 70.65
N HIS A 338 -166.34 -125.92 69.72
CA HIS A 338 -167.60 -125.20 69.47
C HIS A 338 -168.65 -126.06 68.75
N LYS A 339 -168.24 -126.96 67.85
CA LYS A 339 -169.13 -127.89 67.15
C LYS A 339 -169.74 -128.93 68.12
N GLY A 340 -168.96 -129.48 69.04
CA GLY A 340 -169.43 -130.31 70.15
C GLY A 340 -170.28 -129.52 71.15
N ARG A 341 -169.94 -128.26 71.45
CA ARG A 341 -170.80 -127.38 72.26
C ARG A 341 -172.14 -127.04 71.57
N SER A 342 -172.22 -127.11 70.25
CA SER A 342 -173.52 -127.04 69.54
C SER A 342 -174.35 -128.32 69.68
N GLN A 343 -173.76 -129.47 70.04
CA GLN A 343 -174.49 -130.72 70.31
C GLN A 343 -175.05 -130.78 71.74
N ILE A 344 -174.55 -129.96 72.66
CA ILE A 344 -175.16 -129.73 74.00
C ILE A 344 -176.65 -129.46 73.83
N ALA A 345 -177.04 -128.44 73.04
CA ALA A 345 -178.43 -128.01 72.95
C ALA A 345 -179.41 -129.07 72.39
N ALA A 346 -178.93 -130.03 71.58
CA ALA A 346 -179.78 -131.11 71.05
C ALA A 346 -179.88 -132.29 72.02
N ALA A 347 -178.74 -132.71 72.60
CA ALA A 347 -178.71 -133.78 73.60
C ALA A 347 -179.38 -133.34 74.90
N GLU A 348 -179.16 -132.12 75.36
CA GLU A 348 -179.86 -131.52 76.50
C GLU A 348 -181.29 -131.10 76.18
N ALA A 349 -181.72 -130.96 74.91
CA ALA A 349 -183.16 -130.94 74.60
C ALA A 349 -183.83 -132.33 74.80
N ALA A 350 -183.06 -133.43 74.79
CA ALA A 350 -183.53 -134.75 75.17
C ALA A 350 -183.32 -135.03 76.66
N GLU A 351 -182.19 -134.62 77.24
CA GLU A 351 -181.90 -134.86 78.65
C GLU A 351 -182.51 -133.82 79.59
N ALA A 352 -182.87 -132.61 79.16
CA ALA A 352 -183.80 -131.75 79.89
C ALA A 352 -185.24 -132.29 79.83
N ARG A 353 -185.57 -133.28 78.99
CA ARG A 353 -186.80 -134.07 79.16
C ARG A 353 -186.61 -135.15 80.23
N ALA A 354 -185.50 -135.88 80.22
CA ALA A 354 -185.18 -136.87 81.27
C ALA A 354 -184.92 -136.25 82.66
N ARG A 355 -184.34 -135.05 82.73
CA ARG A 355 -184.11 -134.27 83.95
C ARG A 355 -185.18 -133.21 84.22
N SER A 356 -186.11 -132.89 83.31
CA SER A 356 -187.40 -132.32 83.73
C SER A 356 -188.18 -133.35 84.57
N SER A 357 -188.07 -134.64 84.25
CA SER A 357 -188.58 -135.71 85.13
C SER A 357 -187.83 -135.80 86.46
N LEU A 358 -186.51 -135.54 86.49
CA LEU A 358 -185.69 -135.70 87.70
C LEU A 358 -185.49 -134.42 88.54
N THR A 359 -185.70 -133.22 87.98
CA THR A 359 -185.88 -131.99 88.78
C THR A 359 -187.29 -131.86 89.33
N GLY A 360 -188.27 -132.56 88.72
CA GLY A 360 -189.48 -132.98 89.42
C GLY A 360 -189.16 -133.79 90.69
N MET A 361 -188.21 -134.75 90.62
CA MET A 361 -187.69 -135.43 91.81
C MET A 361 -186.76 -134.58 92.68
N TYR A 362 -186.11 -133.53 92.17
CA TYR A 362 -185.33 -132.60 92.99
C TYR A 362 -186.25 -131.82 93.95
N LEU A 363 -187.42 -131.38 93.48
CA LEU A 363 -188.47 -130.87 94.37
C LEU A 363 -189.07 -131.99 95.24
N ALA A 364 -189.47 -133.12 94.66
CA ALA A 364 -190.15 -134.17 95.42
C ALA A 364 -189.27 -134.82 96.50
N VAL A 365 -187.94 -134.91 96.30
CA VAL A 365 -186.99 -135.44 97.30
C VAL A 365 -186.43 -134.34 98.20
N GLN A 366 -186.41 -133.07 97.81
CA GLN A 366 -186.33 -132.00 98.82
C GLN A 366 -187.56 -132.00 99.74
N GLN A 367 -188.74 -132.44 99.25
CA GLN A 367 -189.91 -132.74 100.08
C GLN A 367 -189.77 -134.00 100.96
N LEU A 368 -188.88 -134.95 100.61
CA LEU A 368 -188.74 -136.29 101.23
C LEU A 368 -187.42 -136.50 102.02
N ALA A 369 -186.46 -135.57 101.90
CA ALA A 369 -185.15 -135.62 102.56
C ALA A 369 -184.90 -134.44 103.52
N ILE A 370 -185.71 -133.37 103.46
CA ILE A 370 -186.01 -132.53 104.63
C ILE A 370 -186.73 -133.37 105.73
N GLU A 371 -187.18 -134.58 105.37
CA GLU A 371 -187.65 -135.62 106.30
C GLU A 371 -186.53 -136.58 106.78
N ALA A 372 -185.38 -136.62 106.08
CA ALA A 372 -184.16 -137.34 106.49
C ALA A 372 -183.23 -136.45 107.33
N GLU A 373 -183.24 -135.13 107.13
CA GLU A 373 -182.64 -134.14 108.05
C GLU A 373 -183.36 -134.13 109.43
N LYS A 374 -184.51 -134.83 109.55
CA LYS A 374 -185.16 -135.17 110.82
C LYS A 374 -184.76 -136.54 111.40
N ALA A 375 -184.04 -137.38 110.66
CA ALA A 375 -183.65 -138.73 111.05
C ALA A 375 -182.32 -139.14 110.35
N LYS A 376 -181.14 -138.88 110.92
CA LYS A 376 -180.77 -138.60 112.33
C LYS A 376 -179.62 -137.58 112.39
N ASN A 377 -179.45 -136.75 113.41
CA ASN A 377 -179.24 -137.09 114.83
C ASN A 377 -178.02 -138.05 115.07
N GLU A 378 -177.03 -137.99 114.14
CA GLU A 378 -175.67 -138.63 114.12
C GLU A 378 -174.52 -137.59 113.71
N LEU A 379 -173.26 -137.95 113.27
CA LEU A 379 -172.01 -137.39 113.93
C LEU A 379 -170.59 -137.15 113.19
N ARG A 380 -169.86 -136.01 113.47
CA ARG A 380 -168.33 -135.68 113.69
C ARG A 380 -167.10 -135.37 112.48
N ILE A 381 -166.41 -134.11 111.96
CA ILE A 381 -164.93 -133.54 111.19
C ILE A 381 -164.40 -132.09 110.22
N ALA A 382 -163.08 -131.38 109.90
CA ALA A 382 -162.41 -130.22 108.77
C ALA A 382 -160.86 -129.26 108.59
N ARG A 383 -160.20 -128.41 107.49
CA ARG A 383 -158.79 -127.37 107.27
C ARG A 383 -157.96 -126.46 105.91
N LEU A 384 -157.02 -125.26 105.84
CA LEU A 384 -155.65 -124.55 105.00
C LEU A 384 -155.13 -123.22 103.87
N GLU A 385 -153.83 -122.44 103.76
CA GLU A 385 -152.59 -121.57 102.87
C GLU A 385 -152.17 -120.18 101.76
N ALA A 386 -150.87 -119.44 101.41
CA ALA A 386 -150.27 -118.20 100.32
C ALA A 386 -148.62 -117.45 100.07
N ASP A 387 -147.77 -116.43 99.30
CA ASP A 387 -147.33 -115.33 98.02
C ASP A 387 -145.82 -114.34 97.68
N SER A 388 -145.29 -113.44 96.55
CA SER A 388 -143.90 -112.40 96.19
C SER A 388 -143.26 -111.40 94.80
N THR A 389 -142.16 -110.34 94.59
CA THR A 389 -141.39 -109.46 93.27
C THR A 389 -140.07 -108.20 93.08
N GLU A 390 -139.35 -107.52 91.91
CA GLU A 390 -138.03 -106.42 91.59
C GLU A 390 -137.44 -105.34 90.21
N VAL A 391 -136.29 -104.37 89.98
CA VAL A 391 -135.60 -103.33 88.72
C VAL A 391 -134.19 -102.18 88.66
N VAL A 392 -133.34 -101.19 87.82
CA VAL A 392 -132.58 -100.45 86.41
C VAL A 392 -131.50 -98.98 86.31
N ASN A 393 -130.60 -98.06 85.45
CA ASN A 393 -129.52 -97.52 84.17
C ASN A 393 -128.76 -95.87 83.88
N LYS A 394 -127.83 -94.99 83.03
CA LYS A 394 -126.59 -94.52 81.88
C LYS A 394 -125.98 -92.86 81.45
N GLN A 395 -125.03 -91.97 80.60
CA GLN A 395 -123.73 -91.53 79.53
C GLN A 395 -123.19 -89.86 78.98
N ALA A 396 -122.23 -88.97 78.15
CA ALA A 396 -120.84 -88.49 77.20
C ALA A 396 -120.39 -86.84 76.55
N THR A 397 -119.41 -85.97 75.73
CA THR A 397 -117.92 -85.50 74.91
C THR A 397 -117.37 -83.97 74.05
N GLU A 398 -116.07 -83.51 73.37
CA GLU A 398 -115.41 -82.41 72.15
C GLU A 398 -114.24 -81.00 71.94
N ASP A 399 -113.40 -80.42 70.78
CA ASP A 399 -112.31 -79.07 70.41
C ASP A 399 -111.55 -78.43 68.86
N GLU A 400 -110.54 -77.47 68.16
CA GLU A 400 -109.32 -76.24 67.95
C GLU A 400 -108.70 -75.38 66.43
N THR A 401 -107.70 -74.43 65.73
CA THR A 401 -106.41 -73.24 65.47
C THR A 401 -105.89 -72.36 63.95
N GLU A 402 -104.88 -71.41 63.25
CA GLU A 402 -103.63 -70.21 63.02
C GLU A 402 -103.10 -69.32 61.51
N ARG A 403 -102.09 -68.40 60.78
CA ARG A 403 -100.65 -67.42 60.51
C ARG A 403 -100.23 -66.33 59.10
N LYS A 404 -99.21 -65.42 58.36
CA LYS A 404 -97.77 -64.47 58.04
C LYS A 404 -97.42 -63.28 56.70
N ASP A 405 -96.41 -62.40 55.92
CA ASP A 405 -94.89 -61.68 55.46
C ASP A 405 -94.40 -60.30 54.34
N ILE A 406 -93.09 -59.69 53.81
CA ILE A 406 -92.56 -58.31 52.85
C ILE A 406 -91.01 -57.75 52.03
N THR A 407 -90.57 -56.60 51.11
CA THR A 407 -89.10 -55.92 50.41
C THR A 407 -88.67 -54.59 49.21
N ALA A 408 -87.41 -53.83 48.78
CA ALA A 408 -86.85 -52.70 47.56
C ALA A 408 -85.31 -51.79 47.14
N ASP A 409 -84.78 -50.96 45.96
CA ASP A 409 -83.38 -49.97 45.52
C ASP A 409 -82.80 -48.98 44.08
N SER A 410 -81.60 -48.04 43.85
CA SER A 410 -80.44 -47.36 42.72
C SER A 410 -80.00 -45.92 41.67
N SER A 411 -78.71 -45.30 41.13
CA SER A 411 -78.16 -44.07 39.98
C SER A 411 -76.57 -43.31 39.46
N GLU A 412 -76.10 -42.36 38.35
CA GLU A 412 -74.64 -41.53 37.82
C GLU A 412 -74.13 -40.39 36.46
N LEU A 413 -72.93 -39.51 36.11
CA LEU A 413 -72.27 -38.55 34.79
C LEU A 413 -70.83 -37.45 34.45
N CYS A 414 -70.22 -36.78 33.21
CA CYS A 414 -68.91 -35.70 32.78
C CYS A 414 -68.43 -34.86 31.23
N PRO A 415 -67.34 -34.05 30.46
CA PRO A 415 -65.96 -33.01 30.23
C PRO A 415 -65.38 -31.90 28.87
N GLY A 416 -64.11 -31.10 28.53
CA GLY A 416 -63.47 -30.10 27.25
C GLY A 416 -61.95 -29.14 26.88
N ILE A 417 -61.42 -28.30 25.70
CA ILE A 417 -59.96 -27.45 25.18
C ILE A 417 -59.50 -26.20 23.92
N THR A 418 -58.19 -25.56 23.45
CA THR A 418 -57.60 -24.23 22.47
C THR A 418 -56.10 -23.79 21.51
N ILE A 419 -55.57 -22.54 20.80
CA ILE A 419 -54.31 -22.06 19.66
C ILE A 419 -53.35 -20.55 19.26
N SER A 420 -52.44 -20.08 18.12
CA SER A 420 -51.29 -18.84 17.81
C SER A 420 -50.80 -17.83 16.47
N VAL A 421 -49.58 -17.07 16.37
CA VAL A 421 -49.12 -15.78 15.53
C VAL A 421 -47.91 -15.66 14.46
N GLU A 422 -46.74 -16.31 14.56
CA GLU A 422 -45.41 -15.86 14.01
C GLU A 422 -45.20 -15.72 12.47
N GLU A 423 -46.14 -16.14 11.63
CA GLU A 423 -45.97 -16.20 10.17
C GLU A 423 -46.05 -14.82 9.47
N TYR A 424 -46.55 -13.79 10.16
CA TYR A 424 -46.82 -12.46 9.60
C TYR A 424 -45.55 -11.68 9.20
N ASP A 425 -44.54 -11.63 10.08
CA ASP A 425 -43.33 -10.80 9.89
C ASP A 425 -42.44 -11.24 8.72
N SER A 426 -42.62 -12.49 8.25
CA SER A 426 -41.86 -13.06 7.12
C SER A 426 -42.26 -12.48 5.76
N LEU A 427 -43.41 -11.79 5.66
CA LEU A 427 -43.84 -11.14 4.41
C LEU A 427 -43.16 -9.78 4.18
N ILE A 428 -42.99 -8.97 5.23
CA ILE A 428 -42.60 -7.56 5.12
C ILE A 428 -41.19 -7.41 4.50
N ARG A 429 -40.23 -8.23 4.97
CA ARG A 429 -38.80 -8.14 4.58
C ARG A 429 -38.49 -8.52 3.12
N LYS A 430 -39.50 -8.90 2.31
CA LYS A 430 -39.33 -9.18 0.87
C LYS A 430 -39.63 -7.99 -0.05
N ALA A 431 -40.21 -6.90 0.46
CA ALA A 431 -40.59 -5.75 -0.37
C ALA A 431 -39.44 -4.77 -0.65
N GLU A 432 -38.59 -4.49 0.33
CA GLU A 432 -37.67 -3.33 0.34
C GLU A 432 -36.41 -3.47 -0.54
N LYS A 433 -36.30 -4.52 -1.38
CA LYS A 433 -35.04 -4.90 -2.05
C LYS A 433 -35.02 -4.69 -3.57
N ALA A 434 -35.93 -3.85 -4.09
CA ALA A 434 -36.11 -3.63 -5.53
C ALA A 434 -35.67 -2.24 -6.05
N ASP A 435 -35.53 -1.23 -5.18
CA ASP A 435 -35.64 0.19 -5.57
C ASP A 435 -34.32 0.97 -5.76
N VAL A 436 -33.15 0.29 -5.81
CA VAL A 436 -31.83 0.98 -5.80
C VAL A 436 -30.90 0.49 -6.91
N MET A 437 -31.26 0.70 -8.19
CA MET A 437 -30.31 0.72 -9.32
C MET A 437 -30.80 1.51 -10.55
N THR A 438 -30.62 2.85 -10.56
CA THR A 438 -30.47 3.65 -11.80
C THR A 438 -29.86 5.03 -11.54
N GLN A 439 -28.72 5.33 -12.18
CA GLN A 439 -28.39 6.52 -13.01
C GLN A 439 -28.82 7.96 -12.57
N THR A 440 -28.08 9.07 -12.74
CA THR A 440 -26.65 9.47 -12.92
C THR A 440 -26.61 11.01 -13.12
N SER A 441 -25.41 11.63 -13.08
CA SER A 441 -25.08 12.97 -13.64
C SER A 441 -25.43 14.25 -12.83
N PRO A 442 -24.74 15.41 -13.06
CA PRO A 442 -24.34 16.28 -11.94
C PRO A 442 -24.63 17.80 -12.03
N ASN A 443 -24.45 18.45 -10.88
CA ASN A 443 -23.96 19.81 -10.52
C ASN A 443 -23.50 20.80 -11.62
N ASP A 444 -23.47 22.13 -11.40
CA ASP A 444 -24.28 23.05 -10.57
C ASP A 444 -23.89 24.53 -10.83
N LYS A 445 -24.65 25.47 -10.26
CA LYS A 445 -24.29 26.88 -9.95
C LYS A 445 -24.58 27.10 -8.44
N PRO A 446 -23.93 28.01 -7.68
CA PRO A 446 -23.70 29.41 -8.09
C PRO A 446 -22.52 30.22 -7.46
N GLN A 447 -22.33 31.42 -8.01
CA GLN A 447 -22.08 32.72 -7.34
C GLN A 447 -21.42 32.80 -5.93
N ALA A 448 -20.15 33.22 -5.92
CA ALA A 448 -19.40 34.08 -4.99
C ALA A 448 -19.88 34.36 -3.53
N VAL A 449 -18.93 34.26 -2.57
CA VAL A 449 -18.50 35.36 -1.66
C VAL A 449 -17.16 35.02 -0.96
N GLU A 450 -16.24 35.99 -0.97
CA GLU A 450 -15.15 36.37 -0.03
C GLU A 450 -14.44 35.38 0.93
N LEU A 451 -13.11 35.61 1.04
CA LEU A 451 -12.18 35.35 2.18
C LEU A 451 -11.53 33.97 2.43
N VAL A 452 -10.27 34.07 2.89
CA VAL A 452 -9.32 33.05 3.41
C VAL A 452 -8.58 32.18 2.37
N GLU A 453 -7.27 32.10 2.58
CA GLU A 453 -6.31 31.33 1.79
C GLU A 453 -6.37 29.83 2.13
N THR A 454 -6.66 28.99 1.14
CA THR A 454 -6.09 27.64 1.04
C THR A 454 -5.64 27.37 -0.39
N SER A 455 -4.66 26.49 -0.55
CA SER A 455 -3.96 26.31 -1.81
C SER A 455 -4.70 25.38 -2.77
N ASP A 456 -5.21 25.94 -3.87
CA ASP A 456 -5.21 25.30 -5.20
C ASP A 456 -5.21 26.38 -6.29
N VAL A 457 -4.10 27.12 -6.35
CA VAL A 457 -3.73 27.92 -7.53
C VAL A 457 -3.00 27.01 -8.51
N ASP A 458 -3.50 26.96 -9.74
CA ASP A 458 -3.05 26.08 -10.83
C ASP A 458 -1.52 26.10 -11.01
N PRO A 459 -0.89 24.95 -11.34
CA PRO A 459 0.56 24.87 -11.53
C PRO A 459 1.03 25.84 -12.62
N GLU A 460 0.26 25.98 -13.71
CA GLU A 460 0.53 26.90 -14.82
C GLU A 460 0.64 28.36 -14.38
N LYS A 461 -0.15 28.79 -13.38
CA LYS A 461 -0.10 30.16 -12.87
C LYS A 461 1.12 30.39 -11.98
N LYS A 462 1.50 29.41 -11.15
CA LYS A 462 2.75 29.46 -10.36
C LYS A 462 3.97 29.48 -11.26
N GLU A 463 3.95 28.71 -12.35
CA GLU A 463 5.01 28.69 -13.36
C GLU A 463 5.09 30.02 -14.13
N LEU A 464 3.95 30.63 -14.47
CA LEU A 464 3.88 31.97 -15.07
C LEU A 464 4.43 33.05 -14.14
N ASP A 465 4.06 33.04 -12.86
CA ASP A 465 4.55 34.01 -11.86
C ASP A 465 6.07 33.87 -11.65
N ALA A 466 6.58 32.64 -11.55
CA ALA A 466 8.03 32.37 -11.47
C ALA A 466 8.78 32.76 -12.75
N ALA A 467 8.20 32.55 -13.94
CA ALA A 467 8.77 33.00 -15.20
C ALA A 467 8.84 34.54 -15.29
N ASN A 468 7.84 35.25 -14.77
CA ASN A 468 7.84 36.71 -14.69
C ASN A 468 8.89 37.26 -13.71
N GLU A 469 9.15 36.55 -12.60
CA GLU A 469 10.22 36.89 -11.67
C GLU A 469 11.61 36.70 -12.32
N LEU A 470 11.86 35.56 -12.97
CA LEU A 470 13.09 35.31 -13.74
C LEU A 470 13.30 36.33 -14.87
N ILE A 471 12.24 36.71 -15.61
CA ILE A 471 12.29 37.76 -16.63
C ILE A 471 12.67 39.13 -16.01
N SER A 472 12.28 39.38 -14.76
CA SER A 472 12.60 40.62 -14.05
C SER A 472 14.04 40.63 -13.53
N GLU A 473 14.53 39.52 -12.98
CA GLU A 473 15.94 39.35 -12.61
C GLU A 473 16.86 39.47 -13.84
N LEU A 474 16.51 38.84 -14.97
CA LEU A 474 17.28 38.93 -16.21
C LEU A 474 17.32 40.36 -16.78
N LYS A 475 16.25 41.15 -16.64
CA LYS A 475 16.24 42.57 -17.01
C LYS A 475 17.18 43.41 -16.13
N LEU A 476 17.15 43.20 -14.81
CA LEU A 476 18.05 43.88 -13.88
C LEU A 476 19.52 43.50 -14.14
N SER A 477 19.78 42.22 -14.38
CA SER A 477 21.12 41.71 -14.75
C SER A 477 21.63 42.33 -16.06
N LEU A 478 20.76 42.47 -17.06
CA LEU A 478 21.05 43.15 -18.32
C LEU A 478 21.36 44.65 -18.12
N GLU A 479 20.57 45.36 -17.31
CA GLU A 479 20.79 46.79 -17.02
C GLU A 479 22.10 47.03 -16.24
N VAL A 480 22.48 46.11 -15.35
CA VAL A 480 23.79 46.14 -14.69
C VAL A 480 24.92 45.85 -15.69
N ALA A 481 24.70 44.95 -16.65
CA ALA A 481 25.67 44.64 -17.69
C ALA A 481 25.87 45.80 -18.69
N THR A 482 24.82 46.50 -19.11
CA THR A 482 24.94 47.67 -20.01
C THR A 482 25.68 48.82 -19.34
N LYS A 483 25.31 49.20 -18.11
CA LYS A 483 26.00 50.24 -17.34
C LYS A 483 27.49 49.91 -17.13
N ARG A 484 27.82 48.63 -16.93
CA ARG A 484 29.21 48.17 -16.82
C ARG A 484 29.97 48.23 -18.16
N ALA A 485 29.29 48.02 -19.28
CA ALA A 485 29.87 48.17 -20.62
C ALA A 485 30.09 49.64 -20.99
N GLU A 486 29.15 50.52 -20.67
CA GLU A 486 29.23 51.98 -20.86
C GLU A 486 30.46 52.55 -20.12
N VAL A 487 30.60 52.26 -18.82
CA VAL A 487 31.75 52.68 -18.00
C VAL A 487 33.08 52.10 -18.54
N ALA A 488 33.06 50.91 -19.15
CA ALA A 488 34.24 50.33 -19.78
C ALA A 488 34.63 51.03 -21.10
N GLU A 489 33.66 51.48 -21.91
CA GLU A 489 33.90 52.32 -23.09
C GLU A 489 34.41 53.71 -22.69
N GLU A 490 33.85 54.35 -21.65
CA GLU A 490 34.36 55.64 -21.15
C GLU A 490 35.83 55.52 -20.68
N ALA A 491 36.13 54.49 -19.88
CA ALA A 491 37.49 54.22 -19.42
C ALA A 491 38.47 53.98 -20.58
N LYS A 492 38.05 53.20 -21.60
CA LYS A 492 38.81 52.98 -22.84
C LYS A 492 39.03 54.29 -23.59
N ALA A 493 38.00 55.12 -23.77
CA ALA A 493 38.08 56.41 -24.47
C ALA A 493 39.03 57.39 -23.75
N LEU A 494 39.08 57.38 -22.41
CA LEU A 494 40.05 58.16 -21.63
C LEU A 494 41.49 57.68 -21.86
N VAL A 495 41.73 56.36 -21.85
CA VAL A 495 43.05 55.76 -22.12
C VAL A 495 43.51 56.05 -23.55
N GLU A 496 42.63 55.88 -24.56
CA GLU A 496 42.95 56.20 -25.95
C GLU A 496 43.28 57.69 -26.14
N ASN A 497 42.56 58.59 -25.48
CA ASN A 497 42.87 60.03 -25.49
C ASN A 497 44.21 60.35 -24.80
N TYR A 498 44.56 59.65 -23.73
CA TYR A 498 45.88 59.78 -23.10
C TYR A 498 47.01 59.29 -24.01
N LEU A 499 46.85 58.12 -24.65
CA LEU A 499 47.80 57.58 -25.63
C LEU A 499 47.93 58.50 -26.87
N ARG A 500 46.83 59.09 -27.34
CA ARG A 500 46.84 60.08 -28.44
C ARG A 500 47.63 61.34 -28.05
N LYS A 501 47.44 61.83 -26.82
CA LYS A 501 48.21 62.97 -26.27
C LYS A 501 49.70 62.63 -26.09
N LEU A 502 50.05 61.41 -25.67
CA LEU A 502 51.45 60.95 -25.59
C LEU A 502 52.10 60.86 -26.97
N LYS A 503 51.46 60.21 -27.95
CA LYS A 503 51.97 60.12 -29.33
C LYS A 503 52.20 61.52 -29.92
N GLY A 504 51.24 62.43 -29.77
CA GLY A 504 51.37 63.82 -30.21
C GLY A 504 52.52 64.59 -29.53
N LYS A 505 52.73 64.41 -28.22
CA LYS A 505 53.89 64.98 -27.50
C LYS A 505 55.21 64.39 -28.01
N HIS A 506 55.26 63.09 -28.27
CA HIS A 506 56.49 62.41 -28.71
C HIS A 506 56.89 62.82 -30.13
N GLN A 507 55.91 62.95 -31.03
CA GLN A 507 56.12 63.40 -32.40
C GLN A 507 56.52 64.89 -32.44
N ARG A 508 55.91 65.75 -31.62
CA ARG A 508 56.35 67.15 -31.45
C ARG A 508 57.79 67.26 -30.96
N LYS A 509 58.18 66.45 -29.96
CA LYS A 509 59.58 66.38 -29.49
C LYS A 509 60.56 65.96 -30.60
N LYS A 510 60.15 65.07 -31.50
CA LYS A 510 60.98 64.69 -32.66
C LYS A 510 61.15 65.87 -33.63
N SER A 511 60.07 66.53 -34.02
CA SER A 511 60.15 67.71 -34.91
C SER A 511 60.90 68.91 -34.31
N THR A 512 60.92 69.09 -32.98
CA THR A 512 61.76 70.11 -32.33
C THR A 512 63.22 69.68 -32.14
N SER A 513 63.56 68.43 -32.45
CA SER A 513 64.93 67.88 -32.41
C SER A 513 65.60 67.84 -33.78
N GLU A 514 64.89 68.23 -34.85
CA GLU A 514 65.39 68.27 -36.24
C GLU A 514 65.79 69.71 -36.68
N ALA A 515 65.81 70.67 -35.76
CA ALA A 515 66.41 71.99 -35.96
C ALA A 515 67.89 71.97 -35.49
N PRO A 516 68.87 72.25 -36.37
CA PRO A 516 70.29 72.16 -36.01
C PRO A 516 70.76 73.37 -35.20
N GLU A 517 71.01 73.16 -33.92
CA GLU A 517 71.68 74.13 -33.04
C GLU A 517 73.15 74.30 -33.47
N LYS A 518 73.61 75.55 -33.57
CA LYS A 518 74.99 75.93 -33.91
C LYS A 518 75.50 76.95 -32.90
N GLN A 519 76.79 76.82 -32.53
CA GLN A 519 77.57 77.73 -31.68
C GLN A 519 77.12 77.73 -30.19
N GLU A 520 78.00 77.86 -29.19
CA GLU A 520 79.47 77.92 -29.19
C GLU A 520 80.08 77.46 -27.83
N ILE A 521 81.41 77.57 -27.68
CA ILE A 521 82.19 77.05 -26.55
C ILE A 521 82.50 78.15 -25.52
N SER A 522 82.41 77.85 -24.22
CA SER A 522 83.12 78.62 -23.18
C SER A 522 83.50 77.76 -21.97
N ILE A 523 84.70 77.96 -21.42
CA ILE A 523 85.32 77.20 -20.31
C ILE A 523 85.40 78.08 -19.05
N ALA A 524 85.18 77.51 -17.87
CA ALA A 524 85.66 78.04 -16.59
C ALA A 524 85.80 76.93 -15.52
N ASP A 525 86.86 76.98 -14.72
CA ASP A 525 87.13 76.09 -13.58
C ASP A 525 86.48 76.61 -12.28
N ASP A 526 86.22 75.72 -11.30
CA ASP A 526 86.81 75.88 -9.96
C ASP A 526 86.73 74.61 -9.06
N LYS A 527 87.43 74.64 -7.90
CA LYS A 527 87.58 73.57 -6.87
C LYS A 527 87.61 74.22 -5.46
N PRO A 528 87.85 73.52 -4.32
CA PRO A 528 87.67 72.11 -3.93
C PRO A 528 86.73 71.95 -2.69
N THR A 529 86.45 70.76 -2.16
CA THR A 529 87.12 70.19 -0.95
C THR A 529 86.66 68.75 -0.61
N LEU A 530 87.39 68.08 0.29
CA LEU A 530 87.23 66.69 0.80
C LEU A 530 86.87 66.70 2.31
N PRO A 531 86.47 65.59 3.00
CA PRO A 531 86.59 64.14 2.72
C PRO A 531 85.21 63.47 2.43
N THR A 532 84.87 62.17 2.54
CA THR A 532 85.33 60.94 3.27
C THR A 532 85.08 59.67 2.38
N SER A 533 85.07 58.38 2.77
CA SER A 533 85.23 57.61 4.03
C SER A 533 85.79 56.19 3.74
N LYS A 534 86.21 55.41 4.77
CA LYS A 534 86.78 54.04 4.69
C LYS A 534 86.63 53.31 6.06
N PRO A 535 86.91 51.99 6.20
CA PRO A 535 86.61 50.84 5.31
C PRO A 535 86.18 49.54 6.08
N ARG A 536 85.71 48.48 5.38
CA ARG A 536 86.36 47.13 5.39
C ARG A 536 85.67 46.06 4.51
N ARG A 537 86.52 45.19 3.96
CA ARG A 537 86.26 43.83 3.41
C ARG A 537 86.88 42.80 4.43
N PRO A 538 86.78 41.44 4.32
CA PRO A 538 86.84 40.67 3.06
C PRO A 538 86.09 39.30 2.97
N SER A 539 86.10 38.74 1.75
CA SER A 539 86.22 37.32 1.32
C SER A 539 85.56 36.15 2.09
N GLY A 540 84.83 35.28 1.37
CA GLY A 540 84.54 33.90 1.80
C GLY A 540 83.59 33.08 0.89
N PHE A 541 84.13 32.29 -0.02
CA PHE A 541 83.53 31.07 -0.63
C PHE A 541 84.39 29.86 -0.16
N PRO A 542 84.02 28.56 -0.31
CA PRO A 542 83.02 27.97 -1.23
C PRO A 542 82.17 26.76 -0.72
N ALA A 543 81.37 26.18 -1.63
CA ALA A 543 81.09 24.74 -1.84
C ALA A 543 80.15 23.89 -0.92
N HIS A 544 79.00 23.51 -1.52
CA HIS A 544 78.39 22.16 -1.59
C HIS A 544 77.73 21.41 -0.39
N VAL A 545 76.76 20.55 -0.78
CA VAL A 545 76.19 19.32 -0.13
C VAL A 545 74.86 19.39 0.67
N ARG A 546 73.76 19.10 -0.06
CA ARG A 546 72.58 18.21 0.23
C ARG A 546 71.75 18.28 1.55
N ARG A 547 70.44 17.99 1.34
CA ARG A 547 69.36 17.47 2.24
C ARG A 547 68.50 18.47 3.05
N SER A 548 67.20 18.47 2.69
CA SER A 548 65.99 18.28 3.52
C SER A 548 66.07 18.59 5.03
N THR A 549 65.16 19.34 5.66
CA THR A 549 63.72 19.02 5.87
C THR A 549 62.86 20.21 6.39
N SER A 550 61.52 20.11 6.25
CA SER A 550 60.41 20.58 7.15
C SER A 550 60.33 22.02 7.71
N LEU A 551 59.11 22.60 7.63
CA LEU A 551 58.38 23.53 8.54
C LEU A 551 59.19 24.35 9.59
N THR A 552 59.00 25.66 9.76
CA THR A 552 57.75 26.31 10.28
C THR A 552 57.66 27.83 9.99
N ASP A 553 56.52 28.44 10.34
CA ASP A 553 56.13 29.86 10.34
C ASP A 553 57.21 30.98 10.33
N SER A 554 56.92 32.04 9.56
CA SER A 554 56.78 33.39 10.16
C SER A 554 56.01 34.37 9.26
N LYS A 555 55.09 35.13 9.88
CA LYS A 555 54.21 36.14 9.26
C LYS A 555 54.96 37.42 8.89
N LYS A 556 54.53 38.12 7.83
CA LYS A 556 54.26 39.59 7.89
C LYS A 556 53.52 40.16 6.66
N ASN A 557 52.34 40.72 6.96
CA ASN A 557 51.77 41.96 6.44
C ASN A 557 51.67 42.17 4.91
N GLU A 558 50.50 41.81 4.35
CA GLU A 558 49.86 42.61 3.29
C GLU A 558 48.56 43.20 3.83
N ASN A 559 48.23 44.45 3.45
CA ASN A 559 47.12 45.21 4.02
C ASN A 559 45.78 44.84 3.36
N TYR A 560 45.17 43.73 3.80
CA TYR A 560 43.84 43.34 3.31
C TYR A 560 42.73 44.20 3.92
N VAL A 561 42.21 45.16 3.15
CA VAL A 561 40.98 45.89 3.50
C VAL A 561 39.77 45.03 3.06
N PRO A 562 38.93 44.53 3.99
CA PRO A 562 37.78 43.72 3.61
C PRO A 562 36.73 44.57 2.86
N LEU A 563 36.22 44.05 1.75
CA LEU A 563 35.34 44.76 0.81
C LEU A 563 34.12 45.45 1.46
N GLY A 564 33.59 44.92 2.57
CA GLY A 564 32.48 45.53 3.30
C GLY A 564 32.74 46.99 3.74
N LYS A 565 34.00 47.37 3.99
CA LYS A 565 34.38 48.76 4.29
C LYS A 565 34.50 49.67 3.06
N VAL A 566 34.55 49.10 1.85
CA VAL A 566 34.61 49.84 0.59
C VAL A 566 33.21 50.00 -0.02
N LEU A 567 32.32 49.04 0.21
CA LEU A 567 30.98 48.98 -0.38
C LEU A 567 29.87 49.62 0.47
N ASN A 568 30.16 50.02 1.72
CA ASN A 568 29.25 50.72 2.63
C ASN A 568 27.85 50.07 2.77
N ILE A 569 27.81 48.74 2.87
CA ILE A 569 26.57 47.96 3.00
C ILE A 569 26.19 47.87 4.48
N GLU A 570 25.17 48.63 4.88
CA GLU A 570 24.55 48.49 6.21
C GLU A 570 23.70 47.22 6.26
N PHE A 571 24.23 46.16 6.89
CA PHE A 571 23.42 45.01 7.28
C PHE A 571 22.56 45.39 8.49
N LYS A 572 21.27 45.61 8.26
CA LYS A 572 20.27 45.52 9.33
C LYS A 572 20.15 44.06 9.76
N ILE A 573 20.19 43.86 11.07
CA ILE A 573 19.82 42.62 11.78
C ILE A 573 18.46 42.89 12.44
#